data_AF-A0A3C0BEC7-F1
#
_entry.id   AF-A0A3C0BEC7-F1
#
_cell.length_a   1.000
_cell.length_b   1.000
_cell.length_c   1.000
_cell.angle_alpha   90.00
_cell.angle_beta   90.00
_cell.angle_gamma   90.00
#
_symmetry.space_group_name_H-M   'P 1'
#
loop_
_entity.id
_entity.type
_entity.pdbx_description
1 polymer ?
#
loop_
_entity_poly.entity_id
_entity_poly.type
_entity_poly.pdbx_seq_one_letter_code
_entity_poly.pdbx_strand_id
1 'polypeptide(L)'
;MSELINNSEKRKAQLKELILKLHQGESQEEVRQELLRTLKNIPYGEVVEVEQELISEGLPEEEVLKLCDAHSAVLQGNIDLSGSKDIPEGHPIEVMKRENEETLKVTAQAKELLQSLDEFQGHDLTEIILKLRGFFNQLFDVDKHYQRKEYLLFPYLENKGITGPPKVMWGKHDEIRELIKGSIEILQQTDVTLDELKASA
;
A
#
# COMPACT_ATOMS: atom_id res chain seq x y z
N MET A 1 -22.58 27.45 6.95
CA MET A 1 -21.34 26.88 7.53
C MET A 1 -21.62 25.74 8.51
N SER A 2 -22.64 25.81 9.38
CA SER A 2 -22.96 24.74 10.34
C SER A 2 -23.34 23.39 9.70
N GLU A 3 -24.05 23.37 8.56
CA GLU A 3 -24.48 22.11 7.93
C GLU A 3 -23.33 21.33 7.26
N LEU A 4 -22.38 22.02 6.64
CA LEU A 4 -21.20 21.40 6.02
C LEU A 4 -20.25 20.81 7.06
N ILE A 5 -20.06 21.52 8.19
CA ILE A 5 -19.26 21.06 9.32
C ILE A 5 -19.89 19.82 9.96
N ASN A 6 -21.21 19.86 10.22
CA ASN A 6 -21.95 18.74 10.80
C ASN A 6 -21.92 17.50 9.90
N ASN A 7 -21.96 17.68 8.57
CA ASN A 7 -21.83 16.58 7.62
C ASN A 7 -20.42 15.96 7.64
N SER A 8 -19.36 16.75 7.78
CA SER A 8 -17.99 16.24 7.87
C SER A 8 -17.75 15.45 9.17
N GLU A 9 -18.13 15.99 10.33
CA GLU A 9 -18.00 15.29 11.62
C GLU A 9 -18.75 13.96 11.61
N LYS A 10 -19.97 13.95 11.06
CA LYS A 10 -20.77 12.73 10.93
C LYS A 10 -20.10 11.70 10.02
N ARG A 11 -19.55 12.11 8.87
CA ARG A 11 -18.84 11.18 7.97
C ARG A 11 -17.61 10.59 8.63
N LYS A 12 -16.81 11.40 9.32
CA LYS A 12 -15.63 10.92 10.06
C LYS A 12 -16.01 9.91 11.14
N ALA A 13 -17.06 10.19 11.91
CA ALA A 13 -17.56 9.25 12.92
C ALA A 13 -18.00 7.90 12.31
N GLN A 14 -18.71 7.93 11.18
CA GLN A 14 -19.12 6.71 10.47
C GLN A 14 -17.92 5.95 9.89
N LEU A 15 -16.96 6.66 9.29
CA LEU A 15 -15.75 6.05 8.74
C LEU A 15 -14.94 5.37 9.84
N LYS A 16 -14.83 6.02 10.99
CA LYS A 16 -14.16 5.49 12.18
C LYS A 16 -14.82 4.21 12.71
N GLU A 17 -16.15 4.19 12.78
CA GLU A 17 -16.91 3.01 13.16
C GLU A 17 -16.63 1.83 12.22
N LEU A 18 -16.63 2.07 10.91
CA LEU A 18 -16.34 1.06 9.89
C LEU A 18 -14.92 0.50 10.00
N ILE A 19 -13.93 1.36 10.27
CA ILE A 19 -12.54 0.93 10.51
C ILE A 19 -12.49 0.04 11.76
N LEU A 20 -13.10 0.47 12.87
CA LEU A 20 -13.11 -0.32 14.10
C LEU A 20 -13.79 -1.70 13.94
N LYS A 21 -14.83 -1.80 13.10
CA LYS A 21 -15.45 -3.09 12.77
C LYS A 21 -14.47 -4.07 12.11
N LEU A 22 -13.62 -3.57 11.19
CA LEU A 22 -12.56 -4.40 10.59
C LEU A 22 -11.56 -4.89 11.64
N HIS A 23 -11.17 -4.02 12.58
CA HIS A 23 -10.31 -4.39 13.71
C HIS A 23 -10.97 -5.39 14.69
N GLN A 24 -12.30 -5.46 14.72
CA GLN A 24 -13.06 -6.44 15.52
C GLN A 24 -13.26 -7.78 14.79
N GLY A 25 -12.78 -7.90 13.54
CA GLY A 25 -12.85 -9.13 12.76
C GLY A 25 -14.11 -9.27 11.89
N GLU A 26 -14.87 -8.20 11.69
CA GLU A 26 -15.95 -8.21 10.68
C GLU A 26 -15.39 -8.38 9.26
N SER A 27 -16.20 -8.96 8.36
CA SER A 27 -15.72 -9.25 7.01
C SER A 27 -15.57 -7.97 6.17
N GLN A 28 -14.52 -7.93 5.33
CA GLN A 28 -14.28 -6.79 4.43
C GLN A 28 -15.49 -6.53 3.52
N GLU A 29 -16.18 -7.58 3.07
CA GLU A 29 -17.36 -7.46 2.20
C GLU A 29 -18.53 -6.79 2.93
N GLU A 30 -18.85 -7.21 4.15
CA GLU A 30 -19.93 -6.60 4.94
C GLU A 30 -19.66 -5.11 5.22
N VAL A 31 -18.43 -4.79 5.67
CA VAL A 31 -18.02 -3.41 5.94
C VAL A 31 -18.04 -2.57 4.65
N ARG A 32 -17.61 -3.14 3.51
CA ARG A 32 -17.66 -2.46 2.21
C ARG A 32 -19.10 -2.18 1.76
N GLN A 33 -20.02 -3.13 1.94
CA GLN A 33 -21.44 -2.91 1.62
C GLN A 33 -22.06 -1.83 2.51
N GLU A 34 -21.69 -1.79 3.79
CA GLU A 34 -22.13 -0.75 4.71
C GLU A 34 -21.58 0.63 4.31
N LEU A 35 -20.29 0.71 3.97
CA LEU A 35 -19.65 1.92 3.45
C LEU A 35 -20.41 2.43 2.22
N LEU A 36 -20.65 1.60 1.21
CA LEU A 36 -21.34 1.99 -0.03
C LEU A 36 -22.78 2.51 0.20
N ARG A 37 -23.44 2.04 1.26
CA ARG A 37 -24.78 2.50 1.67
C ARG A 37 -24.76 3.83 2.42
N THR A 38 -23.70 4.10 3.17
CA THR A 38 -23.67 5.16 4.18
C THR A 38 -22.79 6.35 3.79
N LEU A 39 -21.68 6.09 3.10
CA LEU A 39 -20.65 7.05 2.74
C LEU A 39 -20.33 6.94 1.25
N LYS A 40 -20.45 8.06 0.53
CA LYS A 40 -20.03 8.19 -0.87
C LYS A 40 -19.19 9.43 -1.04
N ASN A 41 -18.18 9.37 -1.91
CA ASN A 41 -17.28 10.49 -2.22
C ASN A 41 -16.63 11.06 -0.95
N ILE A 42 -15.95 10.20 -0.19
CA ILE A 42 -15.26 10.56 1.05
C ILE A 42 -14.02 11.38 0.68
N PRO A 43 -13.90 12.65 1.10
CA PRO A 43 -12.68 13.42 0.86
C PRO A 43 -11.46 12.70 1.46
N TYR A 44 -10.38 12.60 0.69
CA TYR A 44 -9.18 11.90 1.18
C TYR A 44 -8.62 12.45 2.50
N GLY A 45 -8.74 13.77 2.71
CA GLY A 45 -8.36 14.40 3.97
C GLY A 45 -9.12 13.85 5.19
N GLU A 46 -10.40 13.49 5.04
CA GLU A 46 -11.19 12.90 6.13
C GLU A 46 -10.71 11.49 6.49
N VAL A 47 -10.21 10.73 5.51
CA VAL A 47 -9.60 9.41 5.77
C VAL A 47 -8.33 9.56 6.62
N VAL A 48 -7.48 10.52 6.27
CA VAL A 48 -6.24 10.83 7.00
C VAL A 48 -6.55 11.30 8.43
N GLU A 49 -7.53 12.18 8.59
CA GLU A 49 -7.95 12.68 9.90
C GLU A 49 -8.46 11.54 10.79
N VAL A 50 -9.32 10.67 10.26
CA VAL A 50 -9.87 9.53 11.03
C VAL A 50 -8.77 8.55 11.46
N GLU A 51 -7.83 8.23 10.58
CA GLU A 51 -6.68 7.38 10.93
C GLU A 51 -5.87 7.99 12.09
N GLN A 52 -5.59 9.29 12.00
CA GLN A 52 -4.83 9.99 13.04
C GLN A 52 -5.60 10.08 14.37
N GLU A 53 -6.90 10.34 14.31
CA GLU A 53 -7.79 10.34 15.48
C GLU A 53 -7.78 8.95 16.17
N LEU A 54 -7.93 7.87 15.41
CA LEU A 54 -7.90 6.49 15.93
C LEU A 54 -6.59 6.17 16.65
N ILE A 55 -5.45 6.52 16.05
CA ILE A 55 -4.14 6.33 16.67
C ILE A 55 -4.03 7.16 17.96
N SER A 56 -4.49 8.41 17.94
CA SER A 56 -4.45 9.30 19.10
C SER A 56 -5.33 8.82 20.27
N GLU A 57 -6.39 8.08 19.98
CA GLU A 57 -7.30 7.48 20.96
C GLU A 57 -6.81 6.12 21.49
N GLY A 58 -5.66 5.66 21.02
CA GLY A 58 -4.98 4.47 21.55
C GLY A 58 -5.11 3.23 20.67
N LEU A 59 -5.61 3.33 19.44
CA LEU A 59 -5.48 2.24 18.48
C LEU A 59 -3.99 2.04 18.13
N PRO A 60 -3.40 0.87 18.38
CA PRO A 60 -1.97 0.67 18.12
C PRO A 60 -1.63 0.83 16.64
N GLU A 61 -0.52 1.49 16.35
CA GLU A 61 -0.05 1.72 14.97
C GLU A 61 0.18 0.39 14.22
N GLU A 62 0.68 -0.63 14.91
CA GLU A 62 0.87 -1.98 14.36
C GLU A 62 -0.45 -2.62 13.90
N GLU A 63 -1.55 -2.35 14.59
CA GLU A 63 -2.87 -2.85 14.20
C GLU A 63 -3.37 -2.13 12.95
N VAL A 64 -3.16 -0.81 12.86
CA VAL A 64 -3.50 -0.02 11.66
C VAL A 64 -2.69 -0.52 10.45
N LEU A 65 -1.40 -0.80 10.66
CA LEU A 65 -0.52 -1.36 9.64
C LEU A 65 -1.03 -2.72 9.13
N LYS A 66 -1.37 -3.64 10.05
CA LYS A 66 -1.89 -4.98 9.71
C LYS A 66 -3.15 -4.93 8.86
N LEU A 67 -4.02 -3.95 9.09
CA LEU A 67 -5.29 -3.81 8.37
C LEU A 67 -5.26 -2.76 7.27
N CYS A 68 -4.12 -2.12 7.00
CA CYS A 68 -3.96 -1.11 5.96
C CYS A 68 -4.46 -1.60 4.58
N ASP A 69 -4.16 -2.85 4.23
CA ASP A 69 -4.60 -3.45 2.96
C ASP A 69 -6.12 -3.67 2.94
N ALA A 70 -6.72 -4.10 4.06
CA ALA A 70 -8.17 -4.23 4.21
C ALA A 70 -8.88 -2.86 4.15
N HIS A 71 -8.33 -1.84 4.81
CA HIS A 71 -8.85 -0.47 4.76
C HIS A 71 -8.84 0.06 3.33
N SER A 72 -7.71 -0.12 2.64
CA SER A 72 -7.54 0.30 1.25
C SER A 72 -8.56 -0.40 0.34
N ALA A 73 -8.75 -1.72 0.50
CA ALA A 73 -9.73 -2.49 -0.28
C ALA A 73 -11.18 -2.04 -0.02
N VAL A 74 -11.55 -1.77 1.22
CA VAL A 74 -12.89 -1.29 1.58
C VAL A 74 -13.15 0.10 1.00
N LEU A 75 -12.17 1.02 1.11
CA LEU A 75 -12.31 2.41 0.66
C LEU A 75 -12.14 2.59 -0.86
N GLN A 76 -11.59 1.58 -1.55
CA GLN A 76 -11.31 1.67 -2.98
C GLN A 76 -12.56 2.04 -3.79
N GLY A 77 -12.43 3.10 -4.59
CA GLY A 77 -13.49 3.64 -5.45
C GLY A 77 -14.45 4.62 -4.76
N ASN A 78 -14.30 4.85 -3.45
CA ASN A 78 -15.17 5.74 -2.67
C ASN A 78 -14.46 7.01 -2.19
N ILE A 79 -13.14 7.10 -2.39
CA ILE A 79 -12.34 8.28 -2.04
C ILE A 79 -12.48 9.34 -3.14
N ASP A 80 -12.87 10.54 -2.75
CA ASP A 80 -12.89 11.72 -3.61
C ASP A 80 -11.51 12.38 -3.65
N LEU A 81 -10.93 12.38 -4.86
CA LEU A 81 -9.64 12.98 -5.16
C LEU A 81 -9.76 14.30 -5.94
N SER A 82 -10.97 14.81 -6.16
CA SER A 82 -11.23 16.04 -6.93
C SER A 82 -10.58 17.29 -6.31
N GLY A 83 -10.30 17.26 -5.01
CA GLY A 83 -9.54 18.31 -4.30
C GLY A 83 -8.03 18.28 -4.54
N SER A 84 -7.52 17.31 -5.30
CA SER A 84 -6.10 17.21 -5.64
C SER A 84 -5.68 18.38 -6.53
N LYS A 85 -4.53 18.97 -6.22
CA LYS A 85 -3.97 20.05 -7.02
C LYS A 85 -3.26 19.49 -8.25
N ASP A 86 -3.30 20.24 -9.34
CA ASP A 86 -2.46 19.98 -10.50
C ASP A 86 -0.99 20.01 -10.10
N ILE A 87 -0.23 19.06 -10.64
CA ILE A 87 1.21 18.92 -10.38
C ILE A 87 1.94 19.69 -11.48
N PRO A 88 2.68 20.77 -11.14
CA PRO A 88 3.47 21.50 -12.12
C PRO A 88 4.55 20.61 -12.74
N GLU A 89 4.95 20.92 -13.97
CA GLU A 89 6.07 20.25 -14.64
C GLU A 89 7.36 20.35 -13.81
N GLY A 90 8.05 19.22 -13.64
CA GLY A 90 9.31 19.16 -12.88
C GLY A 90 9.13 19.15 -11.37
N HIS A 91 7.89 19.10 -10.87
CA HIS A 91 7.61 18.97 -9.45
C HIS A 91 8.04 17.58 -8.92
N PRO A 92 8.68 17.47 -7.73
CA PRO A 92 9.18 16.19 -7.22
C PRO A 92 8.14 15.06 -7.11
N ILE A 93 6.87 15.41 -6.84
CA ILE A 93 5.77 14.44 -6.82
C ILE A 93 5.53 13.80 -8.20
N GLU A 94 5.77 14.53 -9.29
CA GLU A 94 5.68 13.97 -10.63
C GLU A 94 6.69 12.83 -10.81
N VAL A 95 7.94 13.04 -10.38
CA VAL A 95 9.00 12.03 -10.41
C VAL A 95 8.59 10.81 -9.57
N MET A 96 8.11 11.03 -8.34
CA MET A 96 7.64 9.95 -7.48
C MET A 96 6.48 9.15 -8.10
N LYS A 97 5.56 9.80 -8.82
CA LYS A 97 4.46 9.11 -9.52
C LYS A 97 4.98 8.26 -10.69
N ARG A 98 5.90 8.79 -11.49
CA ARG A 98 6.53 8.04 -12.59
C ARG A 98 7.33 6.84 -12.06
N GLU A 99 8.02 6.99 -10.94
CA GLU A 99 8.72 5.87 -10.28
C GLU A 99 7.77 4.77 -9.83
N ASN A 100 6.58 5.13 -9.31
CA ASN A 100 5.54 4.15 -9.01
C ASN A 100 5.05 3.44 -10.27
N GLU A 101 4.87 4.15 -11.39
CA GLU A 101 4.48 3.56 -12.67
C GLU A 101 5.51 2.56 -13.19
N GLU A 102 6.81 2.87 -13.12
CA GLU A 102 7.87 1.94 -13.50
C GLU A 102 7.94 0.73 -12.56
N THR A 103 7.76 0.95 -11.25
CA THR A 103 7.68 -0.15 -10.26
C THR A 103 6.52 -1.10 -10.57
N LEU A 104 5.36 -0.55 -10.96
CA LEU A 104 4.20 -1.34 -11.39
C LEU A 104 4.50 -2.19 -12.63
N LYS A 105 5.27 -1.69 -13.59
CA LYS A 105 5.67 -2.48 -14.76
C LYS A 105 6.56 -3.65 -14.37
N VAL A 106 7.57 -3.42 -13.53
CA VAL A 106 8.50 -4.49 -13.10
C VAL A 106 7.77 -5.55 -12.28
N THR A 107 6.89 -5.15 -11.35
CA THR A 107 6.07 -6.09 -10.58
C THR A 107 5.12 -6.90 -11.47
N ALA A 108 4.52 -6.29 -12.50
CA ALA A 108 3.68 -6.99 -13.46
C ALA A 108 4.48 -8.03 -14.27
N GLN A 109 5.69 -7.69 -14.72
CA GLN A 109 6.58 -8.61 -15.44
C GLN A 109 7.02 -9.79 -14.56
N ALA A 110 7.39 -9.52 -13.30
CA ALA A 110 7.72 -10.57 -12.34
C ALA A 110 6.51 -11.50 -12.11
N LYS A 111 5.32 -10.93 -11.92
CA LYS A 111 4.08 -11.68 -11.71
C LYS A 111 3.72 -12.55 -12.91
N GLU A 112 3.81 -12.02 -14.14
CA GLU A 112 3.55 -12.78 -15.36
C GLU A 112 4.51 -13.97 -15.49
N LEU A 113 5.79 -13.77 -15.18
CA LEU A 113 6.79 -14.83 -15.20
C LEU A 113 6.50 -15.90 -14.12
N LEU A 114 6.12 -15.49 -12.92
CA LEU A 114 5.71 -16.43 -11.86
C LEU A 114 4.47 -17.24 -12.26
N GLN A 115 3.46 -16.61 -12.88
CA GLN A 115 2.27 -17.31 -13.37
C GLN A 115 2.60 -18.33 -14.47
N SER A 116 3.61 -18.06 -15.31
CA SER A 116 4.05 -19.01 -16.33
C SER A 116 4.63 -20.32 -15.76
N LEU A 117 4.99 -20.35 -14.46
CA LEU A 117 5.47 -21.56 -13.79
C LEU A 117 4.40 -22.65 -13.73
N ASP A 118 3.12 -22.30 -13.69
CA ASP A 118 2.02 -23.26 -13.61
C ASP A 118 1.98 -24.20 -14.82
N GLU A 119 2.32 -23.67 -15.99
CA GLU A 119 2.34 -24.39 -17.27
C GLU A 119 3.75 -24.92 -17.61
N PHE A 120 4.76 -24.63 -16.80
CA PHE A 120 6.13 -25.01 -17.05
C PHE A 120 6.33 -26.53 -16.90
N GLN A 121 6.72 -27.20 -18.00
CA GLN A 121 6.99 -28.65 -18.05
C GLN A 121 8.49 -28.99 -18.17
N GLY A 122 9.36 -27.97 -18.17
CA GLY A 122 10.80 -28.16 -18.26
C GLY A 122 11.41 -28.65 -16.94
N HIS A 123 12.66 -29.11 -17.01
CA HIS A 123 13.44 -29.45 -15.83
C HIS A 123 14.48 -28.38 -15.46
N ASP A 124 14.80 -27.47 -16.39
CA ASP A 124 15.79 -26.42 -16.18
C ASP A 124 15.12 -25.07 -15.91
N LEU A 125 15.20 -24.61 -14.66
CA LEU A 125 14.66 -23.33 -14.20
C LEU A 125 15.66 -22.17 -14.33
N THR A 126 16.87 -22.43 -14.82
CA THR A 126 17.98 -21.45 -14.79
C THR A 126 17.59 -20.13 -15.43
N GLU A 127 16.98 -20.16 -16.62
CA GLU A 127 16.57 -18.94 -17.33
C GLU A 127 15.49 -18.16 -16.56
N ILE A 128 14.51 -18.87 -15.99
CA ILE A 128 13.41 -18.26 -15.23
C ILE A 128 13.95 -17.62 -13.96
N ILE A 129 14.78 -18.33 -13.21
CA ILE A 129 15.43 -17.82 -12.00
C ILE A 129 16.29 -16.59 -12.32
N LEU A 130 17.08 -16.63 -13.39
CA LEU A 130 17.90 -15.48 -13.80
C LEU A 130 17.04 -14.26 -14.15
N LYS A 131 15.91 -14.45 -14.85
CA LYS A 131 14.96 -13.36 -15.15
C LYS A 131 14.31 -12.80 -13.89
N LEU A 132 13.83 -13.67 -12.99
CA LEU A 132 13.27 -13.26 -11.70
C LEU A 132 14.30 -12.47 -10.87
N ARG A 133 15.54 -12.95 -10.77
CA ARG A 133 16.63 -12.19 -10.12
C ARG A 133 16.80 -10.81 -10.74
N GLY A 134 16.73 -10.72 -12.07
CA GLY A 134 16.77 -9.44 -12.79
C GLY A 134 15.65 -8.48 -12.41
N PHE A 135 14.41 -8.99 -12.25
CA PHE A 135 13.28 -8.17 -11.80
C PHE A 135 13.41 -7.75 -10.33
N PHE A 136 13.75 -8.67 -9.43
CA PHE A 136 13.89 -8.34 -8.01
C PHE A 136 15.07 -7.41 -7.73
N ASN A 137 16.16 -7.48 -8.50
CA ASN A 137 17.24 -6.49 -8.45
C ASN A 137 16.76 -5.10 -8.87
N GLN A 138 15.88 -4.99 -9.88
CA GLN A 138 15.26 -3.71 -10.25
C GLN A 138 14.29 -3.22 -9.18
N LEU A 139 13.50 -4.12 -8.58
CA LEU A 139 12.60 -3.77 -7.47
C LEU A 139 13.38 -3.29 -6.25
N PHE A 140 14.59 -3.78 -6.01
CA PHE A 140 15.43 -3.33 -4.90
C PHE A 140 15.75 -1.83 -4.96
N ASP A 141 15.74 -1.21 -6.15
CA ASP A 141 15.93 0.24 -6.30
C ASP A 141 14.78 1.08 -5.72
N VAL A 142 13.61 0.47 -5.43
CA VAL A 142 12.47 1.15 -4.79
C VAL A 142 12.84 1.73 -3.42
N ASP A 143 13.86 1.19 -2.74
CA ASP A 143 14.34 1.74 -1.46
C ASP A 143 14.77 3.20 -1.60
N LYS A 144 15.38 3.59 -2.73
CA LYS A 144 15.75 4.99 -2.99
C LYS A 144 14.51 5.89 -3.03
N HIS A 145 13.40 5.39 -3.56
CA HIS A 145 12.12 6.09 -3.59
C HIS A 145 11.51 6.22 -2.20
N TYR A 146 11.53 5.15 -1.40
CA TYR A 146 11.07 5.17 -0.02
C TYR A 146 11.88 6.11 0.86
N GLN A 147 13.21 6.09 0.76
CA GLN A 147 14.08 7.02 1.48
C GLN A 147 13.77 8.49 1.17
N ARG A 148 13.49 8.84 -0.10
CA ARG A 148 13.06 10.21 -0.43
C ARG A 148 11.75 10.59 0.25
N LYS A 149 10.78 9.68 0.33
CA LYS A 149 9.52 9.91 1.04
C LYS A 149 9.77 10.07 2.55
N GLU A 150 10.48 9.12 3.13
CA GLU A 150 10.77 9.01 4.57
C GLU A 150 11.58 10.18 5.11
N TYR A 151 12.60 10.62 4.39
CA TYR A 151 13.53 11.65 4.89
C TYR A 151 13.25 13.05 4.36
N LEU A 152 12.55 13.20 3.23
CA LEU A 152 12.33 14.52 2.60
C LEU A 152 10.87 14.95 2.55
N LEU A 153 9.89 14.04 2.60
CA LEU A 153 8.46 14.38 2.53
C LEU A 153 7.76 14.23 3.88
N PHE A 154 7.93 13.07 4.52
CA PHE A 154 7.28 12.73 5.79
C PHE A 154 7.58 13.75 6.90
N PRO A 155 8.82 14.24 7.09
CA PRO A 155 9.09 15.22 8.14
C PRO A 155 8.35 16.54 7.92
N TYR A 156 8.09 16.93 6.66
CA TYR A 156 7.29 18.12 6.37
C TYR A 156 5.81 17.93 6.70
N LEU A 157 5.27 16.73 6.45
CA LEU A 157 3.90 16.38 6.83
C LEU A 157 3.73 16.34 8.35
N GLU A 158 4.67 15.71 9.05
CA GLU A 158 4.68 15.59 10.51
C GLU A 158 4.80 16.96 11.18
N ASN A 159 5.66 17.84 10.66
CA ASN A 159 5.75 19.23 11.13
C ASN A 159 4.46 20.04 10.92
N LYS A 160 3.56 19.59 10.04
CA LYS A 160 2.21 20.15 9.85
C LYS A 160 1.15 19.43 10.66
N GLY A 161 1.55 18.51 11.53
CA GLY A 161 0.66 17.75 12.40
C GLY A 161 0.06 16.53 11.72
N ILE A 162 0.49 16.13 10.51
CA ILE A 162 0.03 14.91 9.84
C ILE A 162 1.05 13.80 10.12
N THR A 163 0.76 12.95 11.11
CA THR A 163 1.73 11.94 11.60
C THR A 163 1.29 10.50 11.37
N GLY A 164 -0.02 10.23 11.21
CA GLY A 164 -0.54 8.87 10.98
C GLY A 164 -0.02 8.26 9.68
N PRO A 165 -0.34 8.84 8.50
CA PRO A 165 0.05 8.25 7.23
C PRO A 165 1.57 8.10 7.05
N PRO A 166 2.43 9.08 7.41
CA PRO A 166 3.88 8.89 7.35
C PRO A 166 4.38 7.65 8.10
N LYS A 167 3.90 7.45 9.33
CA LYS A 167 4.31 6.31 10.16
C LYS A 167 3.83 4.98 9.58
N VAL A 168 2.55 4.89 9.20
CA VAL A 168 1.99 3.67 8.58
C VAL A 168 2.72 3.34 7.28
N MET A 169 2.95 4.34 6.44
CA MET A 169 3.65 4.14 5.17
C MET A 169 5.11 3.73 5.35
N TRP A 170 5.80 4.23 6.38
CA TRP A 170 7.16 3.76 6.72
C TRP A 170 7.13 2.28 7.07
N GLY A 171 6.20 1.84 7.92
CA GLY A 171 6.02 0.42 8.24
C GLY A 171 5.78 -0.46 7.01
N LYS A 172 4.95 0.00 6.05
CA LYS A 172 4.77 -0.72 4.78
C LYS A 172 6.02 -0.74 3.93
N HIS A 173 6.83 0.33 3.92
CA HIS A 173 8.10 0.32 3.20
C HIS A 173 9.05 -0.73 3.79
N ASP A 174 9.11 -0.86 5.11
CA ASP A 174 9.93 -1.89 5.78
C ASP A 174 9.44 -3.31 5.48
N GLU A 175 8.14 -3.55 5.49
CA GLU A 175 7.56 -4.84 5.06
C GLU A 175 7.97 -5.19 3.63
N ILE A 176 7.86 -4.23 2.70
CA ILE A 176 8.24 -4.43 1.30
C ILE A 176 9.74 -4.70 1.15
N ARG A 177 10.60 -4.01 1.91
CA ARG A 177 12.06 -4.25 1.92
C ARG A 177 12.38 -5.69 2.32
N GLU A 178 11.76 -6.18 3.40
CA GLU A 178 11.97 -7.56 3.85
C GLU A 178 11.42 -8.58 2.85
N LEU A 179 10.27 -8.33 2.23
CA LEU A 179 9.71 -9.19 1.18
C LEU A 179 10.63 -9.29 -0.04
N ILE A 180 11.16 -8.15 -0.52
CA ILE A 180 12.10 -8.12 -1.65
C ILE A 180 13.38 -8.87 -1.28
N LYS A 181 13.93 -8.63 -0.09
CA LYS A 181 15.13 -9.29 0.40
C LYS A 181 14.95 -10.80 0.49
N GLY A 182 13.88 -11.28 1.12
CA GLY A 182 13.56 -12.70 1.21
C GLY A 182 13.39 -13.36 -0.15
N SER A 183 12.75 -12.66 -1.10
CA SER A 183 12.61 -13.13 -2.48
C SER A 183 13.96 -13.28 -3.18
N ILE A 184 14.88 -12.32 -3.00
CA ILE A 184 16.25 -12.40 -3.53
C ILE A 184 17.01 -13.58 -2.90
N GLU A 185 16.88 -13.80 -1.60
CA GLU A 185 17.53 -14.91 -0.88
C GLU A 185 17.08 -16.27 -1.41
N ILE A 186 15.76 -16.47 -1.60
CA ILE A 186 15.20 -17.69 -2.21
C ILE A 186 15.77 -17.87 -3.63
N LEU A 187 15.71 -16.82 -4.44
CA LEU A 187 16.19 -16.88 -5.83
C LEU A 187 17.69 -17.15 -5.93
N GLN A 188 18.50 -16.85 -4.91
CA GLN A 188 19.95 -17.06 -4.88
C GLN A 188 20.35 -18.51 -4.57
N GLN A 189 19.46 -19.34 -4.04
CA GLN A 189 19.72 -20.75 -3.76
C GLN A 189 20.03 -21.53 -5.04
N THR A 190 20.92 -22.52 -4.95
CA THR A 190 21.44 -23.28 -6.10
C THR A 190 20.54 -24.44 -6.54
N ASP A 191 19.69 -24.93 -5.65
CA ASP A 191 18.96 -26.19 -5.83
C ASP A 191 17.44 -26.05 -5.67
N VAL A 192 16.90 -24.85 -5.94
CA VAL A 192 15.47 -24.57 -5.85
C VAL A 192 14.70 -25.44 -6.85
N THR A 193 13.78 -26.25 -6.33
CA THR A 193 12.87 -27.06 -7.15
C THR A 193 11.69 -26.23 -7.66
N LEU A 194 11.01 -26.71 -8.71
CA LEU A 194 9.81 -26.05 -9.23
C LEU A 194 8.71 -25.93 -8.16
N ASP A 195 8.55 -26.96 -7.33
CA ASP A 195 7.54 -26.99 -6.26
C ASP A 195 7.87 -25.98 -5.16
N GLU A 196 9.14 -25.85 -4.76
CA GLU A 196 9.59 -24.84 -3.79
C GLU A 196 9.42 -23.42 -4.33
N LEU A 197 9.75 -23.20 -5.62
CA LEU A 197 9.58 -21.90 -6.26
C LEU A 197 8.09 -21.52 -6.34
N LYS A 198 7.21 -22.48 -6.69
CA LYS A 198 5.75 -22.28 -6.71
C LYS A 198 5.17 -22.03 -5.32
N ALA A 199 5.65 -22.74 -4.30
CA ALA A 199 5.20 -22.56 -2.93
C ALA A 199 5.61 -21.19 -2.35
N SER A 200 6.65 -20.56 -2.92
CA SER A 200 7.17 -19.26 -2.51
C SER A 200 6.59 -18.08 -3.30
N ALA A 201 5.87 -18.34 -4.40
CA ALA A 201 5.32 -17.34 -5.33
C ALA A 201 3.90 -16.92 -4.95
#